data_AF-A0AA39DJG5-F1
#
_entry.id   AF-A0AA39DJG5-F1
#
_cell.length_a   1.000
_cell.length_b   1.000
_cell.length_c   1.000
_cell.angle_alpha   90.00
_cell.angle_beta   90.00
_cell.angle_gamma   90.00
#
_symmetry.space_group_name_H-M   'P 1'
#
loop_
_entity.id
_entity.type
_entity.pdbx_description
1 polymer ?
#
loop_
_entity_poly.entity_id
_entity_poly.type
_entity_poly.pdbx_seq_one_letter_code
_entity_poly.pdbx_strand_id
1 'polypeptide(L)'
;MALLLNVSLSSKLPPFPIPKPHISFPKPHLDSSLFHNTNSATPQGNGINFDHLHLSVTRGSFVALLSASLFFVDPALAFKGGGPYGSEVTRGQDLTGKDFSGKSLIKQDFKTSILRQANFKGANLLGASFFDADLTGADLSDADLRGADFSLANVTKANLSNANLEGALATGNTSFRGSIITGADFTDVPLREDQRGYLCKVADGVNPTTGNATRETLLCN
;
A
#
# COMPACT_ATOMS: atom_id res chain seq x y z
N MET A 1 -63.37 37.74 24.30
CA MET A 1 -62.06 37.87 23.62
C MET A 1 -61.02 37.24 24.52
N ALA A 2 -60.26 36.21 24.18
CA ALA A 2 -60.12 35.38 22.99
C ALA A 2 -59.60 33.99 23.42
N LEU A 3 -59.94 32.95 22.67
CA LEU A 3 -59.51 31.55 22.84
C LEU A 3 -58.01 31.39 22.58
N LEU A 4 -57.31 30.61 23.42
CA LEU A 4 -56.00 30.04 23.12
C LEU A 4 -56.19 28.59 22.63
N LEU A 5 -55.88 28.33 21.36
CA LEU A 5 -55.79 27.00 20.76
C LEU A 5 -54.32 26.63 20.57
N ASN A 6 -53.90 25.58 21.27
CA ASN A 6 -52.63 24.89 21.09
C ASN A 6 -52.72 23.99 19.85
N VAL A 7 -51.80 24.13 18.90
CA VAL A 7 -51.56 23.11 17.86
C VAL A 7 -50.07 22.85 17.74
N SER A 8 -49.67 21.66 18.19
CA SER A 8 -48.38 21.04 17.94
C SER A 8 -48.43 20.35 16.58
N LEU A 9 -47.54 20.72 15.65
CA LEU A 9 -47.43 20.07 14.34
C LEU A 9 -46.15 19.22 14.31
N SER A 10 -46.29 17.92 14.61
CA SER A 10 -45.29 16.90 14.32
C SER A 10 -45.57 16.31 12.94
N SER A 11 -44.72 16.59 11.95
CA SER A 11 -44.72 15.89 10.67
C SER A 11 -43.67 14.77 10.69
N LYS A 12 -44.11 13.53 10.93
CA LYS A 12 -43.34 12.31 10.63
C LYS A 12 -43.45 12.02 9.13
N LEU A 13 -42.35 12.08 8.39
CA LEU A 13 -42.27 11.47 7.06
C LEU A 13 -42.12 9.94 7.20
N PRO A 14 -42.77 9.12 6.35
CA PRO A 14 -42.56 7.68 6.31
C PRO A 14 -41.22 7.33 5.60
N PRO A 15 -40.58 6.21 5.96
CA PRO A 15 -39.34 5.79 5.32
C PRO A 15 -39.59 5.21 3.92
N PHE A 16 -38.79 5.61 2.94
CA PHE A 16 -38.76 5.01 1.61
C PHE A 16 -38.03 3.65 1.63
N PRO A 17 -38.50 2.62 0.89
CA PRO A 17 -37.82 1.34 0.79
C PRO A 17 -36.62 1.41 -0.16
N ILE A 18 -35.46 0.93 0.29
CA ILE A 18 -34.25 0.74 -0.51
C ILE A 18 -34.32 -0.64 -1.19
N PRO A 19 -34.10 -0.78 -2.51
CA PRO A 19 -34.05 -2.08 -3.17
C PRO A 19 -32.75 -2.81 -2.86
N LYS A 20 -32.84 -4.11 -2.50
CA LYS A 20 -31.69 -5.00 -2.32
C LYS A 20 -31.15 -5.47 -3.67
N PRO A 21 -29.83 -5.45 -3.91
CA PRO A 21 -29.24 -6.08 -5.10
C PRO A 21 -29.26 -7.61 -4.96
N HIS A 22 -29.85 -8.29 -5.94
CA HIS A 22 -29.71 -9.74 -6.12
C HIS A 22 -28.42 -10.01 -6.91
N ILE A 23 -27.41 -10.55 -6.24
CA ILE A 23 -26.24 -11.16 -6.89
C ILE A 23 -26.37 -12.67 -6.67
N SER A 24 -26.60 -13.42 -7.75
CA SER A 24 -26.56 -14.88 -7.72
C SER A 24 -25.14 -15.35 -8.07
N PHE A 25 -24.60 -16.26 -7.25
CA PHE A 25 -23.36 -16.96 -7.55
C PHE A 25 -23.69 -18.37 -8.08
N PRO A 26 -23.03 -18.85 -9.16
CA PRO A 26 -23.17 -20.24 -9.58
C PRO A 26 -22.48 -21.19 -8.59
N LYS A 27 -23.13 -22.32 -8.30
CA LYS A 27 -22.60 -23.38 -7.41
C LYS A 27 -21.42 -24.10 -8.08
N PRO A 28 -20.39 -24.50 -7.32
CA PRO A 28 -19.34 -25.37 -7.84
C PRO A 28 -19.84 -26.81 -7.96
N HIS A 29 -19.62 -27.43 -9.13
CA HIS A 29 -19.78 -28.87 -9.33
C HIS A 29 -18.49 -29.58 -8.91
N LEU A 30 -18.62 -30.55 -8.01
CA LEU A 30 -17.55 -31.45 -7.57
C LEU A 30 -17.65 -32.72 -8.42
N ASP A 31 -16.70 -32.95 -9.33
CA ASP A 31 -16.66 -34.19 -10.10
C ASP A 31 -15.62 -35.14 -9.48
N SER A 32 -16.13 -36.23 -8.91
CA SER A 32 -15.36 -37.28 -8.27
C SER A 32 -15.15 -38.42 -9.27
N SER A 33 -14.04 -38.39 -10.01
CA SER A 33 -13.54 -39.59 -10.67
C SER A 33 -12.04 -39.49 -10.93
N LEU A 34 -11.39 -40.66 -10.85
CA LEU A 34 -9.98 -40.95 -11.17
C LEU A 34 -8.99 -40.89 -9.99
N PHE A 35 -9.15 -41.84 -9.05
CA PHE A 35 -8.00 -42.49 -8.43
C PHE A 35 -7.70 -43.78 -9.22
N HIS A 36 -6.52 -43.86 -9.83
CA HIS A 36 -5.86 -45.15 -10.07
C HIS A 36 -4.34 -45.04 -9.94
N ASN A 37 -3.88 -45.62 -8.83
CA ASN A 37 -2.73 -46.50 -8.63
C ASN A 37 -1.28 -46.02 -8.83
N THR A 38 -0.50 -46.35 -7.80
CA THR A 38 0.92 -46.08 -7.51
C THR A 38 1.86 -47.15 -8.06
N ASN A 39 3.13 -46.82 -8.33
CA ASN A 39 4.27 -47.59 -7.80
C ASN A 39 5.64 -46.87 -7.85
N SER A 40 6.34 -46.99 -6.71
CA SER A 40 7.80 -47.12 -6.45
C SER A 40 8.78 -46.01 -6.85
N ALA A 41 9.40 -45.36 -5.85
CA ALA A 41 10.74 -45.72 -5.30
C ALA A 41 11.23 -44.70 -4.23
N THR A 42 11.76 -45.23 -3.12
CA THR A 42 12.41 -44.57 -1.97
C THR A 42 13.90 -44.22 -2.23
N PRO A 43 14.60 -43.38 -1.42
CA PRO A 43 15.22 -43.81 -0.14
C PRO A 43 15.13 -42.76 1.01
N GLN A 44 14.74 -43.19 2.22
CA GLN A 44 15.53 -43.37 3.46
C GLN A 44 16.04 -42.11 4.19
N GLY A 45 15.72 -42.02 5.49
CA GLY A 45 16.47 -41.19 6.44
C GLY A 45 15.75 -40.80 7.74
N ASN A 46 15.89 -41.65 8.77
CA ASN A 46 15.82 -41.40 10.23
C ASN A 46 14.51 -40.99 10.91
N GLY A 47 14.04 -41.91 11.75
CA GLY A 47 12.93 -41.73 12.68
C GLY A 47 13.31 -41.12 14.02
N ILE A 48 12.27 -40.69 14.73
CA ILE A 48 12.26 -40.45 16.18
C ILE A 48 10.97 -41.09 16.71
N ASN A 49 11.15 -42.03 17.64
CA ASN A 49 10.08 -42.77 18.30
C ASN A 49 9.52 -41.91 19.46
N PHE A 50 8.19 -41.75 19.51
CA PHE A 50 7.47 -41.21 20.66
C PHE A 50 6.44 -42.25 21.10
N ASP A 51 6.89 -43.22 21.88
CA ASP A 51 5.99 -44.09 22.64
C ASP A 51 5.36 -43.29 23.79
N HIS A 52 4.05 -43.49 23.94
CA HIS A 52 3.14 -42.95 24.95
C HIS A 52 2.56 -41.55 24.74
N LEU A 53 1.48 -41.50 23.96
CA LEU A 53 0.26 -40.75 24.29
C LEU A 53 -0.93 -41.42 23.58
N HIS A 54 -1.74 -42.13 24.36
CA HIS A 54 -2.91 -42.85 23.88
C HIS A 54 -4.04 -41.85 23.64
N LEU A 55 -4.19 -41.36 22.40
CA LEU A 55 -5.38 -40.63 21.97
C LEU A 55 -5.94 -41.30 20.71
N SER A 56 -7.09 -41.93 20.86
CA SER A 56 -7.84 -42.60 19.79
C SER A 56 -8.28 -41.57 18.74
N VAL A 57 -7.49 -41.42 17.67
CA VAL A 57 -7.88 -40.69 16.47
C VAL A 57 -8.24 -41.71 15.39
N THR A 58 -9.54 -41.78 15.09
CA THR A 58 -10.06 -42.51 13.94
C THR A 58 -9.39 -42.01 12.65
N ARG A 59 -9.18 -42.94 11.73
CA ARG A 59 -8.33 -42.90 10.52
C ARG A 59 -8.72 -41.87 9.44
N GLY A 60 -9.09 -40.66 9.80
CA GLY A 60 -9.66 -39.66 8.88
C GLY A 60 -9.36 -38.19 9.21
N SER A 61 -8.26 -37.86 9.88
CA SER A 61 -8.00 -36.43 10.22
C SER A 61 -6.53 -35.97 10.21
N PHE A 62 -5.61 -36.70 9.55
CA PHE A 62 -4.21 -36.25 9.48
C PHE A 62 -3.78 -35.53 8.18
N VAL A 63 -4.69 -35.35 7.21
CA VAL A 63 -4.40 -34.57 5.99
C VAL A 63 -5.06 -33.18 5.98
N ALA A 64 -5.93 -32.87 6.94
CA ALA A 64 -6.65 -31.59 6.99
C ALA A 64 -5.99 -30.49 7.86
N LEU A 65 -4.80 -30.73 8.42
CA LEU A 65 -4.09 -29.75 9.26
C LEU A 65 -2.80 -29.19 8.63
N LEU A 66 -2.55 -29.46 7.35
CA LEU A 66 -1.49 -28.79 6.58
C LEU A 66 -1.99 -27.59 5.78
N SER A 67 -3.31 -27.34 5.74
CA SER A 67 -3.90 -26.25 4.94
C SER A 67 -4.08 -24.92 5.70
N ALA A 68 -3.78 -24.85 7.00
CA ALA A 68 -4.02 -23.64 7.80
C ALA A 68 -2.73 -22.91 8.25
N SER A 69 -1.55 -23.43 7.95
CA SER A 69 -0.28 -22.86 8.42
C SER A 69 0.50 -22.06 7.36
N LEU A 70 -0.12 -21.72 6.22
CA LEU A 70 0.52 -20.94 5.15
C LEU A 70 0.16 -19.45 5.13
N PHE A 71 -0.57 -18.93 6.12
CA PHE A 71 -0.97 -17.51 6.16
C PHE A 71 0.05 -16.55 6.81
N PHE A 72 1.25 -17.04 7.12
CA PHE A 72 2.40 -16.16 7.32
C PHE A 72 3.43 -16.42 6.21
N VAL A 73 3.01 -16.26 4.95
CA VAL A 73 3.96 -15.79 3.95
C VAL A 73 4.39 -14.42 4.45
N ASP A 74 5.63 -14.32 4.94
CA ASP A 74 6.28 -13.02 5.10
C ASP A 74 5.95 -12.21 3.83
N PRO A 75 5.38 -11.01 3.94
CA PRO A 75 5.13 -10.18 2.75
C PRO A 75 6.41 -10.00 1.91
N ALA A 76 7.60 -10.14 2.53
CA ALA A 76 8.88 -10.19 1.83
C ALA A 76 9.18 -11.52 1.08
N LEU A 77 8.47 -12.61 1.33
CA LEU A 77 8.58 -13.86 0.55
C LEU A 77 7.60 -13.91 -0.63
N ALA A 78 6.53 -13.10 -0.61
CA ALA A 78 5.74 -12.78 -1.81
C ALA A 78 6.46 -11.77 -2.73
N PHE A 79 7.61 -11.26 -2.29
CA PHE A 79 8.39 -10.25 -2.97
C PHE A 79 9.36 -10.83 -4.01
N LYS A 80 8.81 -11.48 -5.04
CA LYS A 80 9.56 -11.80 -6.26
C LYS A 80 9.14 -10.80 -7.33
N GLY A 81 10.10 -9.96 -7.73
CA GLY A 81 9.91 -8.72 -8.47
C GLY A 81 9.03 -8.82 -9.73
N GLY A 82 8.32 -7.71 -9.99
CA GLY A 82 7.97 -7.28 -11.35
C GLY A 82 6.49 -7.29 -11.74
N GLY A 83 5.56 -7.65 -10.84
CA GLY A 83 4.12 -7.50 -11.10
C GLY A 83 3.52 -6.25 -10.43
N PRO A 84 2.37 -5.74 -10.91
CA PRO A 84 1.59 -4.79 -10.12
C PRO A 84 1.20 -5.54 -8.85
N TYR A 85 1.77 -5.16 -7.71
CA TYR A 85 1.43 -5.82 -6.46
C TYR A 85 -0.07 -5.61 -6.30
N GLY A 86 -0.82 -6.68 -5.99
CA GLY A 86 -2.23 -6.49 -5.67
C GLY A 86 -2.33 -5.40 -4.63
N SER A 87 -3.25 -4.44 -4.79
CA SER A 87 -3.39 -3.31 -3.86
C SER A 87 -3.49 -3.77 -2.41
N GLU A 88 -4.08 -4.95 -2.18
CA GLU A 88 -4.17 -5.61 -0.88
C GLU A 88 -2.82 -5.94 -0.23
N VAL A 89 -1.77 -6.18 -1.02
CA VAL A 89 -0.44 -6.59 -0.52
C VAL A 89 0.32 -5.42 0.09
N THR A 90 0.11 -4.21 -0.42
CA THR A 90 0.91 -3.05 -0.01
C THR A 90 0.13 -2.04 0.80
N ARG A 91 -1.20 -2.04 0.74
CA ARG A 91 -2.08 -1.10 1.45
C ARG A 91 -2.24 -1.44 2.93
N GLY A 92 -2.10 -0.42 3.78
CA GLY A 92 -2.29 -0.53 5.22
C GLY A 92 -1.34 -1.50 5.92
N GLN A 93 -0.21 -1.82 5.26
CA GLN A 93 0.77 -2.78 5.78
C GLN A 93 1.92 -2.07 6.49
N ASP A 94 2.54 -2.79 7.43
CA ASP A 94 3.87 -2.43 7.92
C ASP A 94 4.94 -2.98 6.97
N LEU A 95 5.56 -2.07 6.25
CA LEU A 95 6.60 -2.29 5.25
C LEU A 95 7.88 -1.54 5.64
N THR A 96 8.08 -1.31 6.94
CA THR A 96 9.27 -0.65 7.50
C THR A 96 10.55 -1.36 7.00
N GLY A 97 11.48 -0.57 6.46
CA GLY A 97 12.77 -1.05 5.99
C GLY A 97 12.75 -1.97 4.76
N LYS A 98 11.59 -2.19 4.13
CA LYS A 98 11.50 -3.07 2.95
C LYS A 98 12.17 -2.44 1.73
N ASP A 99 12.80 -3.29 0.93
CA ASP A 99 13.59 -2.85 -0.24
C ASP A 99 12.80 -3.00 -1.54
N PHE A 100 12.34 -1.88 -2.07
CA PHE A 100 11.65 -1.71 -3.34
C PHE A 100 12.52 -1.09 -4.45
N SER A 101 13.85 -1.02 -4.26
CA SER A 101 14.74 -0.32 -5.19
C SER A 101 14.69 -0.89 -6.62
N GLY A 102 14.66 0.01 -7.61
CA GLY A 102 14.62 -0.30 -9.04
C GLY A 102 13.33 -0.98 -9.53
N LYS A 103 12.29 -1.12 -8.70
CA LYS A 103 11.09 -1.88 -9.05
C LYS A 103 10.10 -1.05 -9.84
N SER A 104 9.36 -1.72 -10.73
CA SER A 104 8.15 -1.16 -11.32
C SER A 104 6.99 -1.29 -10.33
N LEU A 105 6.46 -0.16 -9.91
CA LEU A 105 5.40 0.06 -8.92
C LEU A 105 4.38 1.08 -9.44
N ILE A 106 4.18 1.11 -10.76
CA ILE A 106 3.25 2.01 -11.43
C ILE A 106 1.86 1.83 -10.81
N LYS A 107 1.27 2.93 -10.33
CA LYS A 107 -0.05 2.97 -9.69
C LYS A 107 -0.21 2.05 -8.47
N GLN A 108 0.89 1.69 -7.81
CA GLN A 108 0.84 0.85 -6.62
C GLN A 108 0.10 1.55 -5.47
N ASP A 109 -0.73 0.80 -4.74
CA ASP A 109 -1.49 1.30 -3.60
C ASP A 109 -0.74 1.07 -2.27
N PHE A 110 -0.08 2.11 -1.77
CA PHE A 110 0.56 2.16 -0.45
C PHE A 110 -0.26 2.98 0.55
N LYS A 111 -1.55 3.19 0.29
CA LYS A 111 -2.40 4.01 1.15
C LYS A 111 -2.33 3.53 2.60
N THR A 112 -2.19 4.45 3.55
CA THR A 112 -2.16 4.18 5.01
C THR A 112 -1.06 3.23 5.49
N SER A 113 -0.05 2.95 4.67
CA SER A 113 1.02 2.01 5.00
C SER A 113 2.14 2.67 5.81
N ILE A 114 2.83 1.86 6.60
CA ILE A 114 4.05 2.27 7.32
C ILE A 114 5.25 1.88 6.44
N LEU A 115 5.90 2.88 5.86
CA LEU A 115 7.03 2.76 4.92
C LEU A 115 8.29 3.42 5.47
N ARG A 116 8.41 3.48 6.78
CA ARG A 116 9.56 4.05 7.48
C ARG A 116 10.84 3.36 7.00
N GLN A 117 11.83 4.14 6.59
CA GLN A 117 13.12 3.63 6.10
C GLN A 117 13.02 2.63 4.92
N ALA A 118 11.88 2.57 4.21
CA ALA A 118 11.77 1.75 3.01
C ALA A 118 12.67 2.31 1.91
N ASN A 119 13.23 1.41 1.09
CA ASN A 119 14.11 1.79 -0.01
C ASN A 119 13.35 1.72 -1.34
N PHE A 120 13.02 2.86 -1.91
CA PHE A 120 12.41 3.03 -3.23
C PHE A 120 13.40 3.62 -4.25
N LYS A 121 14.71 3.57 -3.99
CA LYS A 121 15.71 4.17 -4.85
C LYS A 121 15.57 3.68 -6.30
N GLY A 122 15.45 4.62 -7.25
CA GLY A 122 15.32 4.33 -8.68
C GLY A 122 14.05 3.56 -9.06
N ALA A 123 13.05 3.47 -8.18
CA ALA A 123 11.80 2.78 -8.49
C ALA A 123 10.94 3.60 -9.47
N ASN A 124 10.16 2.91 -10.31
CA ASN A 124 9.13 3.53 -11.12
C ASN A 124 7.79 3.51 -10.38
N LEU A 125 7.42 4.64 -9.81
CA LEU A 125 6.25 4.86 -8.97
C LEU A 125 5.23 5.80 -9.65
N LEU A 126 5.23 5.85 -10.99
CA LEU A 126 4.29 6.65 -11.79
C LEU A 126 2.84 6.41 -11.32
N GLY A 127 2.20 7.45 -10.79
CA GLY A 127 0.84 7.42 -10.29
C GLY A 127 0.59 6.57 -9.03
N ALA A 128 1.63 6.17 -8.29
CA ALA A 128 1.47 5.43 -7.05
C ALA A 128 0.73 6.25 -5.98
N SER A 129 -0.03 5.59 -5.10
CA SER A 129 -0.70 6.24 -3.98
C SER A 129 0.03 5.99 -2.68
N PHE A 130 0.53 7.07 -2.07
CA PHE A 130 1.07 7.12 -0.71
C PHE A 130 0.11 7.89 0.22
N PHE A 131 -1.19 7.93 -0.12
CA PHE A 131 -2.17 8.67 0.65
C PHE A 131 -2.13 8.25 2.12
N ASP A 132 -1.92 9.22 3.03
CA ASP A 132 -1.84 8.99 4.48
C ASP A 132 -0.80 7.93 4.91
N ALA A 133 0.25 7.71 4.10
CA ALA A 133 1.34 6.79 4.42
C ALA A 133 2.43 7.46 5.28
N ASP A 134 3.15 6.67 6.06
CA ASP A 134 4.34 7.12 6.82
C ASP A 134 5.62 6.72 6.10
N LEU A 135 6.22 7.65 5.36
CA LEU A 135 7.47 7.53 4.62
C LEU A 135 8.68 8.09 5.40
N THR A 136 8.59 8.20 6.74
CA THR A 136 9.66 8.81 7.53
C THR A 136 11.01 8.16 7.23
N GLY A 137 11.98 8.92 6.74
CA GLY A 137 13.32 8.41 6.42
C GLY A 137 13.40 7.42 5.26
N ALA A 138 12.37 7.30 4.43
CA ALA A 138 12.42 6.46 3.22
C ALA A 138 13.42 7.01 2.19
N ASP A 139 14.02 6.13 1.40
CA ASP A 139 14.88 6.51 0.27
C ASP A 139 14.08 6.46 -1.03
N LEU A 140 13.73 7.62 -1.58
CA LEU A 140 13.06 7.80 -2.86
C LEU A 140 14.01 8.43 -3.90
N SER A 141 15.33 8.37 -3.68
CA SER A 141 16.29 8.98 -4.60
C SER A 141 16.21 8.36 -5.99
N ASP A 142 16.36 9.19 -7.02
CA ASP A 142 16.30 8.81 -8.43
C ASP A 142 14.95 8.16 -8.88
N ALA A 143 13.90 8.21 -8.04
CA ALA A 143 12.61 7.59 -8.35
C ALA A 143 11.76 8.41 -9.33
N ASP A 144 10.99 7.73 -10.17
CA ASP A 144 9.95 8.34 -11.00
C ASP A 144 8.63 8.37 -10.22
N LEU A 145 8.27 9.53 -9.69
CA LEU A 145 7.10 9.78 -8.84
C LEU A 145 6.03 10.61 -9.56
N ARG A 146 6.09 10.69 -10.88
CA ARG A 146 5.17 11.53 -11.64
C ARG A 146 3.72 11.15 -11.35
N GLY A 147 2.90 12.15 -11.05
CA GLY A 147 1.49 11.95 -10.70
C GLY A 147 1.22 11.12 -9.44
N ALA A 148 2.23 10.83 -8.60
CA ALA A 148 2.02 10.11 -7.35
C ALA A 148 1.22 10.95 -6.33
N ASP A 149 0.45 10.29 -5.47
CA ASP A 149 -0.35 10.96 -4.44
C ASP A 149 0.28 10.83 -3.05
N PHE A 150 0.86 11.92 -2.54
CA PHE A 150 1.39 12.07 -1.19
C PHE A 150 0.44 12.82 -0.25
N SER A 151 -0.83 12.98 -0.60
CA SER A 151 -1.78 13.72 0.24
C SER A 151 -1.89 13.09 1.63
N LEU A 152 -1.79 13.92 2.67
CA LEU A 152 -1.73 13.53 4.09
C LEU A 152 -0.49 12.71 4.51
N ALA A 153 0.43 12.39 3.59
CA ALA A 153 1.57 11.54 3.89
C ALA A 153 2.61 12.24 4.80
N ASN A 154 3.24 11.47 5.67
CA ASN A 154 4.42 11.92 6.40
C ASN A 154 5.68 11.56 5.58
N VAL A 155 6.26 12.54 4.90
CA VAL A 155 7.46 12.39 4.04
C VAL A 155 8.71 12.93 4.75
N THR A 156 8.67 13.08 6.08
CA THR A 156 9.76 13.72 6.83
C THR A 156 11.06 12.92 6.77
N LYS A 157 12.19 13.62 6.66
CA LYS A 157 13.54 13.04 6.57
C LYS A 157 13.75 12.06 5.41
N ALA A 158 12.83 11.98 4.45
CA ALA A 158 12.99 11.13 3.28
C ALA A 158 14.07 11.70 2.35
N ASN A 159 14.72 10.82 1.60
CA ASN A 159 15.63 11.22 0.54
C ASN A 159 14.87 11.28 -0.79
N LEU A 160 14.64 12.46 -1.34
CA LEU A 160 14.01 12.70 -2.65
C LEU A 160 15.04 13.21 -3.68
N SER A 161 16.34 13.03 -3.43
CA SER A 161 17.39 13.54 -4.34
C SER A 161 17.16 13.00 -5.76
N ASN A 162 17.20 13.87 -6.76
CA ASN A 162 16.97 13.56 -8.17
C ASN A 162 15.60 12.94 -8.52
N ALA A 163 14.66 12.84 -7.57
CA ALA A 163 13.36 12.27 -7.85
C ALA A 163 12.55 13.18 -8.78
N ASN A 164 11.76 12.59 -9.69
CA ASN A 164 10.86 13.35 -10.54
C ASN A 164 9.44 13.28 -9.97
N LEU A 165 8.94 14.38 -9.38
CA LEU A 165 7.61 14.50 -8.80
C LEU A 165 6.65 15.26 -9.71
N GLU A 166 6.92 15.41 -11.01
CA GLU A 166 6.07 16.19 -11.92
C GLU A 166 4.59 15.79 -11.81
N GLY A 167 3.73 16.76 -11.51
CA GLY A 167 2.29 16.57 -11.34
C GLY A 167 1.86 15.74 -10.13
N ALA A 168 2.76 15.42 -9.19
CA ALA A 168 2.41 14.74 -7.94
C ALA A 168 1.49 15.59 -7.06
N LEU A 169 0.68 14.95 -6.22
CA LEU A 169 -0.21 15.62 -5.27
C LEU A 169 0.41 15.61 -3.87
N ALA A 170 0.42 16.75 -3.18
CA ALA A 170 0.96 16.89 -1.83
C ALA A 170 0.04 17.73 -0.92
N THR A 171 -1.25 17.40 -0.92
CA THR A 171 -2.29 18.19 -0.27
C THR A 171 -2.54 17.81 1.20
N GLY A 172 -3.28 18.65 1.93
CA GLY A 172 -3.55 18.41 3.36
C GLY A 172 -2.28 18.47 4.21
N ASN A 173 -2.19 17.77 5.33
CA ASN A 173 -1.06 17.89 6.27
C ASN A 173 0.25 17.19 5.82
N THR A 174 0.47 16.99 4.51
CA THR A 174 1.73 16.43 3.98
C THR A 174 2.93 17.23 4.44
N SER A 175 3.93 16.53 5.00
CA SER A 175 5.13 17.14 5.58
C SER A 175 6.41 16.62 4.92
N PHE A 176 7.23 17.54 4.41
CA PHE A 176 8.57 17.27 3.86
C PHE A 176 9.69 17.72 4.79
N ARG A 177 9.39 17.92 6.08
CA ARG A 177 10.38 18.47 7.01
C ARG A 177 11.58 17.53 7.15
N GLY A 178 12.77 18.07 6.93
CA GLY A 178 14.05 17.37 7.01
C GLY A 178 14.37 16.52 5.78
N SER A 179 13.52 16.52 4.76
CA SER A 179 13.74 15.74 3.54
C SER A 179 14.84 16.36 2.69
N ILE A 180 15.63 15.51 2.05
CA ILE A 180 16.67 15.93 1.10
C ILE A 180 16.01 16.02 -0.27
N ILE A 181 16.10 17.18 -0.93
CA ILE A 181 15.43 17.44 -2.21
C ILE A 181 16.39 17.94 -3.30
N THR A 182 17.70 17.77 -3.12
CA THR A 182 18.70 18.20 -4.10
C THR A 182 18.43 17.56 -5.46
N GLY A 183 18.20 18.37 -6.48
CA GLY A 183 17.87 17.88 -7.83
C GLY A 183 16.48 17.26 -7.96
N ALA A 184 15.59 17.35 -6.96
CA ALA A 184 14.20 16.92 -7.13
C ALA A 184 13.44 17.85 -8.09
N ASP A 185 12.54 17.30 -8.89
CA ASP A 185 11.67 18.07 -9.80
C ASP A 185 10.25 18.16 -9.24
N PHE A 186 9.79 19.38 -8.93
CA PHE A 186 8.46 19.66 -8.39
C PHE A 186 7.52 20.33 -9.41
N THR A 187 7.80 20.20 -10.71
CA THR A 187 6.99 20.80 -11.77
C THR A 187 5.51 20.42 -11.58
N ASP A 188 4.62 21.40 -11.64
CA ASP A 188 3.17 21.22 -11.48
C ASP A 188 2.73 20.53 -10.17
N VAL A 189 3.56 20.53 -9.13
CA VAL A 189 3.16 20.05 -7.80
C VAL A 189 2.45 21.18 -7.04
N PRO A 190 1.14 21.05 -6.74
CA PRO A 190 0.43 22.04 -5.95
C PRO A 190 0.91 21.99 -4.49
N LEU A 191 1.60 23.05 -4.07
CA LEU A 191 2.13 23.23 -2.71
C LEU A 191 1.45 24.42 -2.03
N ARG A 192 1.15 24.26 -0.74
CA ARG A 192 0.80 25.41 0.11
C ARG A 192 2.01 26.32 0.33
N GLU A 193 1.74 27.56 0.71
CA GLU A 193 2.80 28.56 0.98
C GLU A 193 3.79 28.11 2.06
N ASP A 194 3.32 27.44 3.12
CA ASP A 194 4.18 26.91 4.19
C ASP A 194 5.10 25.79 3.70
N GLN A 195 4.57 24.88 2.87
CA GLN A 195 5.34 23.79 2.27
C GLN A 195 6.39 24.35 1.32
N ARG A 196 5.99 25.20 0.37
CA ARG A 196 6.90 25.85 -0.59
C ARG A 196 7.96 26.68 0.15
N GLY A 197 7.56 27.48 1.14
CA GLY A 197 8.46 28.31 1.93
C GLY A 197 9.49 27.50 2.73
N TYR A 198 9.15 26.29 3.18
CA TYR A 198 10.11 25.37 3.75
C TYR A 198 11.05 24.78 2.69
N LEU A 199 10.49 24.21 1.61
CA LEU A 199 11.26 23.56 0.56
C LEU A 199 12.25 24.52 -0.10
N CYS A 200 11.86 25.77 -0.37
CA CYS A 200 12.74 26.78 -0.96
C CYS A 200 13.96 27.14 -0.11
N LYS A 201 13.96 26.86 1.21
CA LYS A 201 15.12 27.06 2.08
C LYS A 201 16.18 25.98 1.92
N VAL A 202 15.78 24.79 1.48
CA VAL A 202 16.64 23.61 1.35
C VAL A 202 16.82 23.17 -0.11
N ALA A 203 16.15 23.82 -1.05
CA ALA A 203 16.18 23.49 -2.47
C ALA A 203 17.47 23.96 -3.15
N ASP A 204 18.15 23.01 -3.78
CA ASP A 204 19.32 23.20 -4.64
C ASP A 204 19.39 22.09 -5.72
N GLY A 205 20.35 22.21 -6.64
CA GLY A 205 20.61 21.19 -7.65
C GLY A 205 19.70 21.26 -8.90
N VAL A 206 20.02 20.37 -9.83
CA VAL A 206 19.33 20.20 -11.12
C VAL A 206 19.02 18.73 -11.27
N ASN A 207 17.78 18.41 -11.65
CA ASN A 207 17.36 17.04 -11.85
C ASN A 207 18.13 16.43 -13.04
N PRO A 208 18.85 15.31 -12.86
CA PRO A 208 19.65 14.72 -13.93
C PRO A 208 18.80 14.07 -15.04
N THR A 209 17.53 13.79 -14.79
CA THR A 209 16.61 13.19 -15.76
C THR A 209 15.86 14.23 -16.58
N THR A 210 15.38 15.31 -15.94
CA THR A 210 14.57 16.35 -16.63
C THR A 210 15.39 17.56 -17.04
N GLY A 211 16.53 17.82 -16.40
CA GLY A 211 17.33 19.02 -16.60
C GLY A 211 16.78 20.27 -15.89
N ASN A 212 15.67 20.15 -15.15
CA ASN A 212 15.06 21.28 -14.45
C ASN A 212 15.77 21.56 -13.12
N ALA A 213 15.96 22.84 -12.79
CA ALA A 213 16.50 23.23 -11.49
C ALA A 213 15.41 23.12 -10.39
N THR A 214 15.74 22.51 -9.26
CA THR A 214 14.77 22.28 -8.17
C THR A 214 14.14 23.58 -7.65
N ARG A 215 14.93 24.66 -7.56
CA ARG A 215 14.43 25.97 -7.13
C ARG A 215 13.44 26.59 -8.11
N GLU A 216 13.65 26.37 -9.41
CA GLU A 216 12.79 26.90 -10.46
C GLU A 216 11.45 26.16 -10.48
N THR A 217 11.48 24.83 -10.39
CA THR A 217 10.26 23.99 -10.36
C THR A 217 9.41 24.25 -9.12
N LEU A 218 10.04 24.62 -7.99
CA LEU A 218 9.36 25.06 -6.77
C LEU A 218 8.85 26.51 -6.82
N LEU A 219 9.20 27.28 -7.86
CA LEU A 219 8.91 28.71 -7.98
C LEU A 219 9.45 29.50 -6.77
N CYS A 220 10.71 29.23 -6.39
CA CYS A 220 11.39 29.97 -5.34
C CYS A 220 11.82 31.36 -5.85
N ASN A 221 11.55 32.40 -5.06
CA ASN A 221 12.07 33.75 -5.30
C ASN A 221 13.55 33.89 -4.90
#